data_AF-A0A920NVE0-F1
#
_entry.id   AF-A0A920NVE0-F1
#
_cell.length_a   1.000
_cell.length_b   1.000
_cell.length_c   1.000
_cell.angle_alpha   90.00
_cell.angle_beta   90.00
_cell.angle_gamma   90.00
#
_symmetry.space_group_name_H-M   'P 1'
#
loop_
_entity.id
_entity.type
_entity.pdbx_description
1 polymer ?
#
loop_
_entity_poly.entity_id
_entity_poly.type
_entity_poly.pdbx_seq_one_letter_code
_entity_poly.pdbx_strand_id
1 'polypeptide(L)'
;MSSKEHPLVIKYKNFSPISENLAAKAREVFPGGDTRASAHYSPYPLSISKASGCVLTDVDGNQILDFMNNFTSLIHGHATLK
;
A
#
# COMPACT_ATOMS: atom_id res chain seq x y z
N MET A 1 6.17 -25.52 15.35
CA MET A 1 5.78 -24.54 16.38
C MET A 1 4.81 -23.57 15.74
N SER A 2 3.54 -23.55 16.15
CA SER A 2 2.59 -22.55 15.64
C SER A 2 2.94 -21.20 16.27
N SER A 3 3.78 -20.42 15.60
CA SER A 3 3.99 -19.02 15.97
C SER A 3 2.71 -18.28 15.62
N LYS A 4 1.90 -17.97 16.64
CA LYS A 4 0.74 -17.10 16.48
C LYS A 4 1.19 -15.82 15.75
N GLU A 5 0.46 -15.42 14.73
CA GLU A 5 0.76 -14.23 13.93
C GLU A 5 0.85 -13.00 14.85
N HIS A 6 1.81 -12.12 14.59
CA HIS A 6 2.04 -10.95 15.45
C HIS A 6 0.80 -10.04 15.44
N PRO A 7 0.35 -9.50 16.59
CA PRO A 7 -0.89 -8.70 16.67
C PRO A 7 -0.94 -7.51 15.70
N LEU A 8 0.20 -6.88 15.39
CA LEU A 8 0.26 -5.79 14.41
C LEU A 8 0.00 -6.25 12.97
N VAL A 9 0.40 -7.47 12.61
CA VAL A 9 0.12 -8.04 11.29
C VAL A 9 -1.38 -8.30 11.16
N ILE A 10 -2.01 -8.86 12.20
CA ILE A 10 -3.48 -9.05 12.24
C ILE A 10 -4.20 -7.71 12.12
N LYS A 11 -3.76 -6.69 12.87
CA LYS A 11 -4.34 -5.34 12.80
C LYS A 11 -4.20 -4.73 11.41
N TYR A 12 -3.04 -4.90 10.76
CA TYR A 12 -2.79 -4.42 9.40
C TYR A 12 -3.67 -5.11 8.36
N LYS A 13 -3.86 -6.42 8.48
CA LYS A 13 -4.77 -7.19 7.62
C LYS A 13 -6.22 -6.71 7.74
N ASN A 14 -6.68 -6.53 8.98
CA ASN A 14 -8.02 -6.00 9.24
C ASN A 14 -8.19 -4.54 8.77
N PHE A 15 -7.10 -3.76 8.70
CA PHE A 15 -7.10 -2.39 8.21
C PHE A 15 -7.20 -2.31 6.67
N SER A 16 -6.73 -3.33 5.95
CA SER A 16 -6.60 -3.28 4.48
C SER A 16 -6.94 -4.61 3.76
N PRO A 17 -8.14 -5.19 3.99
CA PRO A 17 -8.52 -6.48 3.42
C PRO A 17 -8.63 -6.50 1.89
N ILE A 18 -9.01 -5.40 1.25
CA ILE A 18 -9.09 -5.29 -0.22
C ILE A 18 -7.67 -5.28 -0.81
N SER A 19 -6.75 -4.53 -0.19
CA SER A 19 -5.33 -4.56 -0.57
C SER A 19 -4.73 -5.97 -0.48
N GLU A 20 -5.09 -6.77 0.54
CA GLU A 20 -4.65 -8.17 0.67
C GLU A 20 -5.06 -9.01 -0.54
N ASN A 21 -6.34 -8.90 -0.94
CA ASN A 21 -6.90 -9.63 -2.07
C ASN A 21 -6.24 -9.21 -3.39
N LEU A 22 -6.02 -7.91 -3.59
CA LEU A 22 -5.32 -7.41 -4.78
C LEU A 22 -3.87 -7.89 -4.83
N ALA A 23 -3.16 -7.91 -3.70
CA ALA A 23 -1.81 -8.45 -3.62
C ALA A 23 -1.78 -9.96 -3.92
N ALA A 24 -2.80 -10.72 -3.49
CA ALA A 24 -2.94 -12.13 -3.85
C ALA A 24 -3.08 -12.34 -5.36
N LYS A 25 -3.95 -11.56 -6.01
CA LYS A 25 -4.11 -11.61 -7.48
C LYS A 25 -2.84 -11.18 -8.22
N ALA A 26 -2.16 -10.13 -7.74
CA ALA A 26 -0.92 -9.68 -8.35
C ALA A 26 0.18 -10.76 -8.33
N ARG A 27 0.26 -11.57 -7.27
CA ARG A 27 1.20 -12.69 -7.16
C ARG A 27 0.99 -13.79 -8.20
N GLU A 28 -0.19 -13.89 -8.79
CA GLU A 28 -0.48 -14.88 -9.85
C GLU A 28 0.20 -14.52 -11.17
N VAL A 29 0.56 -13.25 -11.37
CA VAL A 29 1.08 -12.73 -12.64
C VAL A 29 2.44 -12.04 -12.54
N PHE A 30 2.78 -11.49 -11.37
CA PHE A 30 4.07 -10.86 -11.10
C PHE A 30 4.82 -11.61 -10.00
N PRO A 31 6.14 -11.83 -10.14
CA PRO A 31 6.96 -12.40 -9.06
C PRO A 31 6.79 -11.60 -7.76
N GLY A 32 6.33 -12.25 -6.70
CA GLY A 32 6.07 -11.59 -5.41
C GLY A 32 4.90 -10.59 -5.42
N GLY A 33 4.17 -10.46 -6.54
CA GLY A 33 3.07 -9.52 -6.71
C GLY A 33 3.52 -8.08 -6.93
N ASP A 34 4.75 -7.87 -7.38
CA ASP A 34 5.37 -6.54 -7.48
C ASP A 34 6.14 -6.36 -8.80
N THR A 35 6.26 -5.12 -9.26
CA THR A 35 7.04 -4.72 -10.45
C THR A 35 8.13 -3.69 -10.12
N ARG A 36 8.16 -3.18 -8.89
CA ARG A 36 9.12 -2.22 -8.35
C ARG A 36 9.43 -2.58 -6.88
N ALA A 37 10.44 -3.42 -6.71
CA ALA A 37 10.85 -3.95 -5.40
C ALA A 37 11.05 -2.89 -4.29
N SER A 38 11.39 -1.64 -4.62
CA SER A 38 11.60 -0.57 -3.63
C SER A 38 10.35 -0.23 -2.81
N ALA A 39 9.14 -0.48 -3.33
CA ALA A 39 7.88 -0.18 -2.63
C ALA A 39 7.32 -1.38 -1.85
N HIS A 40 7.98 -2.54 -1.93
CA HIS A 40 7.49 -3.78 -1.36
C HIS A 40 7.72 -3.85 0.15
N TYR A 41 6.75 -4.37 0.89
CA TYR A 41 6.87 -4.72 2.30
C TYR A 41 5.89 -5.83 2.69
N SER A 42 6.22 -6.57 3.75
CA SER A 42 5.33 -7.59 4.32
C SER A 42 4.28 -6.98 5.25
N PRO A 43 3.07 -7.58 5.36
CA PRO A 43 2.63 -8.80 4.68
C PRO A 43 2.28 -8.59 3.19
N TYR A 44 1.96 -7.37 2.79
CA TYR A 44 1.76 -6.93 1.41
C TYR A 44 1.73 -5.39 1.38
N PRO A 45 2.01 -4.74 0.24
CA PRO A 45 1.84 -3.30 0.10
C PRO A 45 0.36 -2.89 -0.06
N LEU A 46 0.01 -1.70 0.45
CA LEU A 46 -1.29 -1.08 0.21
C LEU A 46 -1.48 -0.74 -1.28
N SER A 47 -2.67 -1.01 -1.79
CA SER A 47 -3.06 -0.55 -3.13
C SER A 47 -3.70 0.84 -3.04
N ILE A 48 -3.15 1.82 -3.75
CA ILE A 48 -3.62 3.22 -3.70
C ILE A 48 -4.60 3.50 -4.84
N SER A 49 -5.80 4.01 -4.53
CA SER A 49 -6.87 4.27 -5.51
C SER A 49 -6.83 5.69 -6.07
N LYS A 50 -6.47 6.67 -5.24
CA LYS A 50 -6.34 8.09 -5.62
C LYS A 50 -5.43 8.84 -4.65
N ALA A 51 -4.95 10.00 -5.07
CA ALA A 51 -4.18 10.90 -4.21
C ALA A 51 -4.40 12.37 -4.62
N SER A 52 -4.29 13.28 -3.65
CA SER A 52 -4.38 14.73 -3.87
C SER A 52 -3.55 15.47 -2.83
N GLY A 53 -2.72 16.41 -3.27
CA GLY A 53 -1.76 17.10 -2.39
C GLY A 53 -0.82 16.09 -1.72
N CYS A 54 -0.80 16.05 -0.39
CA CYS A 54 -0.01 15.11 0.38
C CYS A 54 -0.82 13.92 0.93
N VAL A 55 -2.06 13.69 0.46
CA VAL A 55 -2.93 12.64 1.01
C VAL A 55 -3.17 11.55 -0.04
N LEU A 56 -2.91 10.30 0.34
CA LEU A 56 -3.31 9.10 -0.40
C LEU A 56 -4.66 8.59 0.12
N THR A 57 -5.47 8.05 -0.77
CA THR A 57 -6.60 7.18 -0.41
C THR A 57 -6.32 5.79 -0.95
N ASP A 58 -6.27 4.78 -0.07
CA ASP A 58 -6.11 3.40 -0.51
C ASP A 58 -7.42 2.83 -1.12
N VAL A 59 -7.39 1.59 -1.59
CA VAL A 59 -8.57 0.89 -2.11
C VAL A 59 -9.56 0.50 -1.03
N ASP A 60 -9.12 0.50 0.24
CA ASP A 60 -9.91 0.21 1.42
C ASP A 60 -10.62 1.47 1.98
N GLY A 61 -10.31 2.65 1.43
CA GLY A 61 -10.92 3.94 1.80
C GLY A 61 -10.15 4.71 2.88
N ASN A 62 -9.00 4.21 3.33
CA ASN A 62 -8.18 4.88 4.34
C ASN A 62 -7.47 6.09 3.75
N GLN A 63 -7.46 7.21 4.49
CA GLN A 63 -6.70 8.40 4.13
C GLN A 63 -5.37 8.43 4.88
N ILE A 64 -4.28 8.54 4.14
CA ILE A 64 -2.91 8.41 4.66
C ILE A 64 -2.11 9.64 4.24
N LEU A 65 -1.42 10.26 5.19
CA LEU A 65 -0.49 11.36 4.91
C LEU A 65 0.80 10.79 4.29
N ASP A 66 1.12 11.23 3.08
CA ASP A 66 2.28 10.77 2.30
C ASP A 66 3.54 11.56 2.67
N PHE A 67 4.43 10.90 3.41
CA PHE A 67 5.79 11.39 3.67
C PHE A 67 6.84 10.79 2.73
N MET A 68 6.48 9.77 1.93
CA MET A 68 7.40 9.08 1.04
C MET A 68 7.54 9.83 -0.29
N ASN A 69 6.43 10.40 -0.76
CA ASN A 69 6.36 11.35 -1.85
C ASN A 69 7.01 10.84 -3.16
N ASN A 70 6.71 9.57 -3.48
CA ASN A 70 7.32 8.81 -4.56
C ASN A 70 8.86 8.94 -4.62
N PHE A 71 9.52 8.65 -3.50
CA PHE A 71 10.97 8.68 -3.34
C PHE A 71 11.49 10.04 -3.82
N THR A 72 11.01 11.09 -3.15
CA THR A 72 11.31 12.52 -3.41
C THR A 72 10.87 13.08 -4.76
N SER A 73 10.36 12.28 -5.68
CA SER A 73 10.06 12.72 -7.05
C SER A 73 8.84 13.64 -7.14
N LEU A 74 7.93 13.59 -6.16
CA LEU A 74 6.69 14.36 -6.17
C LEU A 74 6.75 15.58 -5.23
N ILE A 75 7.83 16.38 -5.25
CA ILE A 75 8.00 17.52 -4.33
C ILE A 75 6.79 18.48 -4.25
N HIS A 76 6.01 18.61 -5.32
CA HIS A 76 4.80 19.44 -5.35
C HIS A 76 3.58 18.75 -4.71
N GLY A 77 3.57 17.42 -4.62
CA GLY A 77 2.45 16.58 -4.20
C GLY A 77 1.75 15.89 -5.37
N HIS A 78 0.71 15.13 -5.07
CA HIS A 78 -0.12 14.41 -6.03
C HIS A 78 -1.18 15.33 -6.65
N ALA A 79 -1.29 15.33 -7.98
CA ALA A 79 -2.36 16.03 -8.72
C ALA A 79 -2.59 17.49 -8.27
N THR A 80 -1.52 18.27 -8.13
CA THR A 80 -1.54 19.60 -7.48
C THR A 80 -2.06 20.74 -8.34
N LEU A 81 -2.63 20.44 -9.51
CA LEU A 81 -3.18 21.44 -10.40
C LEU A 81 -4.71 21.45 -10.27
N LYS A 82 -5.22 22.52 -9.68
CA LYS A 82 -6.53 23.10 -10.03
C LYS A 82 -6.29 24.39 -10.78
#